data_AF-A0A7S1AX80-F1
#
_entry.id   AF-A0A7S1AX80-F1
#
_cell.length_a   1.000
_cell.length_b   1.000
_cell.length_c   1.000
_cell.angle_alpha   90.00
_cell.angle_beta   90.00
_cell.angle_gamma   90.00
#
_symmetry.space_group_name_H-M   'P 1'
#
loop_
_entity.id
_entity.type
_entity.pdbx_description
1 polymer ?
#
loop_
_entity_poly.entity_id
_entity_poly.type
_entity_poly.pdbx_seq_one_letter_code
_entity_poly.pdbx_strand_id
1 'polypeptide(L)'
;CADLALKIFTRNPPRDPSARMMPCPKCNARMHDWNIQCPGCNHRLPFCVASGRSIFPEEGGRGGSGDRDFGAASGQDFRVQRCGTCRHRMYSSEVRKLRNCPLCHSRLEGCI
;
A
#
# COMPACT_ATOMS: atom_id res chain seq x y z
N CYS A 1 -15.56 27.93 -7.44
CA CYS A 1 -14.50 26.91 -7.24
C CYS A 1 -15.00 25.46 -7.16
N ALA A 2 -16.29 25.20 -6.88
CA ALA A 2 -16.82 23.83 -6.75
C ALA A 2 -17.08 23.11 -8.10
N ASP A 3 -17.35 23.85 -9.18
CA ASP A 3 -17.80 23.25 -10.45
C ASP A 3 -16.74 22.36 -11.12
N LEU A 4 -15.46 22.69 -10.94
CA LEU A 4 -14.37 21.85 -11.46
C LEU A 4 -14.27 20.55 -10.68
N ALA A 5 -14.31 20.63 -9.35
CA ALA A 5 -14.27 19.46 -8.48
C ALA A 5 -15.46 18.52 -8.77
N LEU A 6 -16.67 19.06 -8.89
CA LEU A 6 -17.87 18.29 -9.23
C LEU A 6 -17.73 17.59 -10.60
N LYS A 7 -17.23 18.29 -11.64
CA LYS A 7 -16.98 17.69 -12.96
C LYS A 7 -15.93 16.58 -12.94
N ILE A 8 -14.92 16.68 -12.08
CA ILE A 8 -13.90 15.64 -11.92
C ILE A 8 -14.49 14.40 -11.25
N PHE A 9 -15.19 14.56 -10.12
CA PHE A 9 -15.72 13.43 -9.33
C PHE A 9 -16.96 12.77 -9.96
N THR A 10 -17.76 13.51 -10.73
CA THR A 10 -18.87 12.91 -11.50
C THR A 10 -18.38 12.06 -12.67
N ARG A 11 -17.29 12.46 -13.33
CA ARG A 11 -16.67 11.67 -14.41
C ARG A 11 -15.83 10.50 -13.89
N ASN A 12 -15.23 10.65 -12.70
CA ASN A 12 -14.40 9.64 -12.06
C ASN A 12 -14.92 9.39 -10.64
N PRO A 13 -15.99 8.58 -10.48
CA PRO A 13 -16.55 8.31 -9.16
C PRO A 13 -15.48 7.66 -8.27
N PRO A 14 -15.39 8.07 -6.99
CA PRO A 14 -14.51 7.42 -6.03
C PRO A 14 -14.81 5.92 -5.98
N ARG A 15 -13.76 5.09 -6.02
CA ARG A 15 -13.89 3.65 -5.81
C ARG A 15 -13.53 3.35 -4.38
N ASP A 16 -14.43 2.68 -3.68
CA ASP A 16 -14.15 2.22 -2.32
C ASP A 16 -12.96 1.24 -2.34
N PRO A 17 -12.04 1.36 -1.37
CA PRO A 17 -10.91 0.46 -1.28
C PRO A 17 -11.38 -0.97 -0.94
N SER A 18 -10.56 -1.96 -1.28
CA SER A 18 -10.86 -3.37 -1.06
C SER A 18 -11.09 -3.69 0.40
N ALA A 19 -12.18 -4.38 0.76
CA ALA A 19 -12.42 -4.88 2.13
C ALA A 19 -11.41 -5.94 2.64
N ARG A 20 -10.25 -6.06 1.97
CA ARG A 20 -9.17 -6.96 2.35
C ARG A 20 -8.64 -6.60 3.73
N MET A 21 -8.57 -7.61 4.58
CA MET A 21 -7.96 -7.52 5.91
C MET A 21 -6.62 -8.23 5.91
N MET A 22 -5.63 -7.61 6.53
CA MET A 22 -4.26 -8.10 6.67
C MET A 22 -3.90 -8.18 8.15
N PRO A 23 -3.07 -9.16 8.55
CA PRO A 23 -2.54 -9.22 9.91
C PRO A 23 -1.51 -8.11 10.13
N CYS A 24 -1.55 -7.48 11.29
CA CYS A 24 -0.48 -6.57 11.71
C CYS A 24 0.84 -7.35 11.84
N PRO A 25 1.96 -6.89 11.24
CA PRO A 25 3.25 -7.58 11.33
C PRO A 25 3.86 -7.58 12.75
N LYS A 26 3.32 -6.77 13.68
CA LYS A 26 3.81 -6.68 15.06
C LYS A 26 2.97 -7.48 16.06
N CYS A 27 1.64 -7.37 16.01
CA CYS A 27 0.74 -7.98 17.00
C CYS A 27 -0.30 -8.93 16.41
N ASN A 28 -0.24 -9.20 15.10
CA ASN A 28 -1.17 -10.05 14.37
C ASN A 28 -2.66 -9.63 14.42
N ALA A 29 -2.97 -8.45 14.98
CA ALA A 29 -4.33 -7.91 14.96
C ALA A 29 -4.79 -7.70 13.51
N ARG A 30 -6.03 -8.10 13.22
CA ARG A 30 -6.61 -7.94 11.89
C ARG A 30 -6.94 -6.47 11.64
N MET A 31 -6.44 -5.92 10.54
CA MET A 31 -6.63 -4.52 10.14
C MET A 31 -6.81 -4.41 8.63
N HIS A 32 -7.41 -3.33 8.15
CA HIS A 32 -7.55 -3.12 6.70
C HIS A 32 -6.23 -2.71 6.07
N ASP A 33 -6.08 -2.94 4.76
CA ASP A 33 -4.84 -2.60 4.04
C ASP A 33 -4.62 -1.07 3.88
N TRP A 34 -5.67 -0.26 4.08
CA TRP A 34 -5.59 1.20 4.14
C TRP A 34 -5.23 1.76 5.52
N ASN A 35 -5.20 0.94 6.57
CA ASN A 35 -4.79 1.42 7.90
C ASN A 35 -3.27 1.61 7.94
N ILE A 36 -2.80 2.85 8.03
CA ILE A 36 -1.37 3.18 8.21
C ILE A 36 -0.87 2.97 9.66
N GLN A 37 -1.79 2.79 10.60
CA GLN A 37 -1.52 2.56 12.01
C GLN A 37 -2.39 1.40 12.51
N CYS A 38 -1.76 0.44 13.18
CA CYS A 38 -2.47 -0.68 13.77
C CYS A 38 -3.32 -0.23 14.96
N PRO A 39 -4.63 -0.54 15.01
CA PRO A 39 -5.49 -0.16 16.13
C PRO A 39 -5.17 -0.91 17.43
N GLY A 40 -4.54 -2.09 17.34
CA GLY A 40 -4.22 -2.91 18.52
C GLY A 40 -2.90 -2.54 19.21
N CYS A 41 -1.85 -2.23 18.43
CA CYS A 41 -0.51 -1.98 18.99
C CYS A 41 0.12 -0.64 18.58
N ASN A 42 -0.62 0.22 17.87
CA ASN A 42 -0.17 1.51 17.36
C ASN A 42 1.07 1.47 16.44
N HIS A 43 1.45 0.28 15.95
CA HIS A 43 2.52 0.13 14.96
C HIS A 43 2.17 0.88 13.68
N ARG A 44 3.08 1.76 13.24
CA ARG A 44 2.95 2.51 11.98
C ARG A 44 3.55 1.69 10.84
N LEU A 45 2.72 1.36 9.88
CA LEU A 45 3.13 0.64 8.68
C LEU A 45 3.79 1.62 7.70
N PRO A 46 4.86 1.21 7.00
CA PRO A 46 5.30 1.96 5.83
C PRO A 46 4.18 1.95 4.79
N PHE A 47 4.13 2.96 3.92
CA PHE A 47 3.14 3.02 2.85
C PHE A 47 3.81 3.28 1.50
N CYS A 48 3.14 2.87 0.42
CA CYS A 48 3.57 3.12 -0.94
C CYS A 48 3.19 4.55 -1.32
N VAL A 49 4.17 5.43 -1.55
CA VAL A 49 3.86 6.83 -1.91
C VAL A 49 3.20 6.98 -3.29
N ALA A 50 3.20 5.93 -4.11
CA ALA A 50 2.51 5.93 -5.41
C ALA A 50 1.03 5.57 -5.31
N SER A 51 0.61 4.74 -4.35
CA SER A 51 -0.77 4.25 -4.23
C SER A 51 -1.44 4.56 -2.89
N GLY A 52 -0.70 5.05 -1.90
CA GLY A 52 -1.18 5.27 -0.52
C GLY A 52 -1.41 3.99 0.28
N ARG A 53 -1.30 2.81 -0.34
CA ARG A 53 -1.53 1.51 0.32
C ARG A 53 -0.41 1.19 1.31
N SER A 54 -0.78 0.57 2.44
CA SER A 54 0.20 0.09 3.42
C SER A 54 1.09 -0.98 2.80
N ILE A 55 2.37 -0.95 3.16
CA ILE A 55 3.41 -1.92 2.79
C ILE A 55 3.59 -2.87 3.96
N PHE A 56 3.24 -4.13 3.73
CA PHE A 56 3.47 -5.20 4.67
C PHE A 56 4.86 -5.81 4.38
N PRO A 57 5.77 -5.90 5.37
CA PRO A 57 7.04 -6.58 5.17
C PRO A 57 6.78 -8.06 4.93
N GLU A 58 7.26 -8.57 3.79
CA GLU A 58 7.58 -9.99 3.63
C GLU A 58 8.66 -10.28 4.67
N GLU A 59 8.33 -11.04 5.72
CA GLU A 59 9.19 -11.70 6.73
C GLU A 59 8.50 -11.62 8.11
N GLY A 60 7.91 -12.75 8.53
CA GLY A 60 7.37 -12.89 9.89
C GLY A 60 6.12 -13.75 10.05
N GLY A 61 5.60 -14.37 8.98
CA GLY A 61 4.57 -15.40 9.07
C GLY A 61 5.09 -16.72 9.67
N ARG A 62 5.65 -16.70 10.89
CA ARG A 62 5.75 -17.88 11.74
C ARG A 62 4.79 -17.70 12.89
N GLY A 63 3.73 -18.51 12.91
CA GLY A 63 2.90 -18.73 14.09
C GLY A 63 1.47 -18.23 13.96
N GLY A 64 0.60 -19.13 13.50
CA GLY A 64 -0.84 -19.00 13.61
C GLY A 64 -1.48 -20.34 13.29
N SER A 65 -1.55 -21.21 14.29
CA SER A 65 -2.25 -22.48 14.34
C SER A 65 -3.61 -22.41 13.65
N GLY A 66 -3.93 -23.47 12.90
CA GLY A 66 -5.11 -23.57 12.08
C GLY A 66 -6.40 -23.23 12.81
N ASP A 67 -7.27 -22.50 12.11
CA ASP A 67 -8.57 -23.01 11.69
C ASP A 67 -8.96 -22.30 10.39
N ARG A 68 -9.49 -23.08 9.45
CA ARG A 68 -9.69 -22.71 8.04
C ARG A 68 -10.99 -21.91 7.87
N ASP A 69 -10.92 -20.76 7.22
CA ASP A 69 -11.88 -20.30 6.17
C ASP A 69 -11.85 -18.78 5.95
N PHE A 70 -10.73 -18.21 5.50
CA PHE A 70 -10.77 -16.93 4.77
C PHE A 70 -9.62 -16.87 3.76
N GLY A 71 -9.94 -17.26 2.52
CA GLY A 71 -9.23 -17.05 1.26
C GLY A 71 -7.79 -16.56 1.33
N ALA A 72 -6.86 -17.51 1.15
CA ALA A 72 -5.56 -17.25 0.55
C ALA A 72 -5.76 -16.70 -0.88
N ALA A 73 -5.97 -15.40 -0.99
CA ALA A 73 -6.04 -14.71 -2.28
C ALA A 73 -4.71 -14.02 -2.56
N SER A 74 -3.91 -14.72 -3.36
CA SER A 74 -2.83 -14.25 -4.23
C SER A 74 -1.51 -13.84 -3.56
N GLY A 75 -0.50 -14.69 -3.78
CA GLY A 75 0.90 -14.29 -3.81
C GLY A 75 1.12 -13.25 -4.91
N GLN A 76 0.84 -12.00 -4.59
CA GLN A 76 1.35 -10.89 -5.37
C GLN A 76 2.75 -10.58 -4.84
N ASP A 77 3.77 -10.80 -5.66
CA ASP A 77 5.14 -10.35 -5.41
C ASP A 77 5.14 -8.82 -5.24
N PHE A 78 4.97 -8.35 -4.01
CA PHE A 78 4.93 -6.93 -3.68
C PHE A 78 6.35 -6.37 -3.56
N ARG A 79 7.16 -6.52 -4.61
CA ARG A 79 8.54 -6.00 -4.63
C ARG A 79 8.53 -4.49 -4.34
N VAL A 80 9.11 -4.09 -3.21
CA VAL A 80 9.20 -2.69 -2.78
C VAL A 80 10.52 -2.09 -3.24
N GLN A 81 10.47 -0.90 -3.81
CA GLN A 81 11.65 -0.10 -4.13
C GLN A 81 11.59 1.27 -3.44
N ARG A 82 12.71 1.99 -3.42
CA ARG A 82 12.83 3.33 -2.81
C ARG A 82 13.28 4.34 -3.85
N CYS A 83 12.74 5.54 -3.81
CA CYS A 83 13.27 6.65 -4.60
C CYS A 83 14.71 6.97 -4.17
N GLY A 84 15.64 7.11 -5.12
CA GLY A 84 17.05 7.44 -4.82
C GLY A 84 17.23 8.80 -4.14
N THR A 85 16.35 9.76 -4.42
CA THR A 85 16.40 11.11 -3.85
C THR A 85 15.72 11.19 -2.48
N CYS A 86 14.40 10.95 -2.41
CA CYS A 86 13.64 11.13 -1.17
C CYS A 86 13.58 9.89 -0.28
N ARG A 87 14.12 8.74 -0.72
CA ARG A 87 14.16 7.46 0.00
C ARG A 87 12.80 6.85 0.40
N HIS A 88 11.69 7.44 -0.05
CA HIS A 88 10.35 6.92 0.21
C HIS A 88 10.06 5.66 -0.60
N ARG A 89 9.24 4.78 -0.02
CA ARG A 89 8.97 3.44 -0.54
C ARG A 89 7.79 3.45 -1.51
N MET A 90 7.88 2.60 -2.53
CA MET A 90 6.84 2.40 -3.54
C MET A 90 6.78 0.93 -3.95
N TYR A 91 5.59 0.45 -4.28
CA TYR A 91 5.44 -0.85 -4.95
C TYR A 91 5.97 -0.77 -6.37
N SER A 92 6.74 -1.77 -6.77
CA SER A 92 7.34 -1.81 -8.11
C SER A 92 6.30 -1.89 -9.22
N SER A 93 5.14 -2.51 -8.94
CA SER A 93 3.99 -2.53 -9.85
C SER A 93 3.41 -1.13 -10.12
N GLU A 94 3.52 -0.21 -9.17
CA GLU A 94 3.05 1.17 -9.32
C GLU A 94 4.11 2.07 -9.95
N VAL A 95 5.39 1.87 -9.61
CA VAL A 95 6.51 2.64 -10.18
C VAL A 95 6.59 2.49 -11.70
N ARG A 96 6.27 1.31 -12.26
CA ARG A 96 6.28 1.08 -13.73
C ARG A 96 5.40 2.05 -14.53
N LYS A 97 4.40 2.67 -13.90
CA LYS A 97 3.48 3.63 -14.53
C LYS A 97 3.98 5.08 -14.44
N LEU A 98 5.07 5.31 -13.72
CA LEU A 98 5.52 6.64 -13.31
C LEU A 98 6.93 6.93 -13.83
N ARG A 99 7.12 8.14 -14.36
CA ARG A 99 8.46 8.65 -14.76
C ARG A 99 9.17 9.38 -13.62
N ASN A 100 8.40 9.94 -12.70
CA ASN A 100 8.86 10.81 -11.63
C ASN A 100 8.29 10.33 -10.29
N CYS A 101 9.04 10.55 -9.22
CA CYS A 101 8.61 10.28 -7.86
C CYS A 101 7.37 11.13 -7.54
N PRO A 102 6.23 10.54 -7.15
CA PRO A 102 5.03 11.32 -6.80
C PRO A 102 5.22 12.27 -5.63
N LEU A 103 6.23 12.01 -4.78
CA LEU A 103 6.48 12.79 -3.58
C LEU A 103 7.46 13.95 -3.81
N CYS A 104 8.57 13.72 -4.52
CA CYS A 104 9.63 14.72 -4.70
C CYS A 104 9.89 15.10 -6.16
N HIS A 105 9.14 14.55 -7.11
CA HIS A 105 9.21 14.79 -8.55
C HIS A 105 10.56 14.47 -9.24
N SER A 106 11.58 14.03 -8.49
CA SER A 106 12.83 13.51 -9.04
C SER A 106 12.57 12.32 -9.96
N ARG A 107 13.39 12.18 -11.01
CA ARG A 107 13.27 11.10 -11.97
C ARG A 107 13.41 9.75 -11.26
N LEU A 108 12.49 8.83 -11.50
CA LEU A 108 12.63 7.45 -11.06
C LEU A 108 13.56 6.80 -12.08
N GLU A 109 14.86 6.77 -11.78
CA GLU A 109 15.79 6.03 -12.62
C GLU A 109 15.39 4.56 -12.60
N GLY A 110 15.13 4.02 -13.79
CA GLY A 110 14.78 2.61 -13.93
C GLY A 110 15.95 1.78 -13.43
N CYS A 111 15.73 0.99 -12.37
CA CYS A 111 16.58 -0.17 -12.12
C CYS A 111 16.57 -1.02 -13.40
N ILE A 112 17.63 -0.90 -14.19
CA ILE A 112 18.12 -1.95 -15.07
C ILE A 112 18.77 -3.03 -14.22
#